data_AF-A0A816VAP8-F1
#
_entry.id   AF-A0A816VAP8-F1
#
_cell.length_a   1.000
_cell.length_b   1.000
_cell.length_c   1.000
_cell.angle_alpha   90.00
_cell.angle_beta   90.00
_cell.angle_gamma   90.00
#
_symmetry.space_group_name_H-M   'P 1'
#
loop_
_entity.id
_entity.type
_entity.pdbx_description
1 polymer ?
#
loop_
_entity_poly.entity_id
_entity_poly.type
_entity_poly.pdbx_seq_one_letter_code
_entity_poly.pdbx_strand_id
1 'polypeptide(L)'
;MIRCSSNGSFDRLDDHIHDRFCSQILSSIHHNIKWLDVACSSMEEVLLRTSYPNLSGLDLHNIEKDIALRIFTEETPLTHIFQDKISSLAIGVVRCERLIYSLSNEDCQHSFNDFKNNKIISCVDYFPDFKHGQCHIYSYPYRAKTYEYITNNFPGGLFKYVREVSLYDDRLFEHDFFVKIAESFPFMEQLTIYNRKPQTNKFYEQSNYDNQHLSPIQYSYLSVLELFSAHDDLCRAISIGYQNIFNKNGQPSSSSFNVG
;
A
#
# COMPACT_ATOMS: atom_id res chain seq x y z
N MET A 1 3.89 2.29 19.34
CA MET A 1 3.04 2.72 18.21
C MET A 1 1.62 2.73 18.74
N ILE A 2 1.02 3.91 18.93
CA ILE A 2 -0.39 4.01 19.33
C ILE A 2 -1.17 3.98 18.01
N ARG A 3 -1.79 2.84 17.69
CA ARG A 3 -2.71 2.71 16.55
C ARG A 3 -4.12 2.94 17.08
N CYS A 4 -4.73 4.06 16.71
CA CYS A 4 -6.16 4.27 16.85
C CYS A 4 -6.82 3.90 15.52
N SER A 5 -6.98 2.61 15.24
CA SER A 5 -7.71 2.15 14.05
C SER A 5 -9.15 1.78 14.44
N SER A 6 -10.12 2.64 14.13
CA SER A 6 -11.54 2.33 14.27
C SER A 6 -12.05 1.67 12.99
N ASN A 7 -11.82 0.36 12.84
CA ASN A 7 -12.26 -0.42 11.65
C ASN A 7 -13.35 -1.47 11.96
N GLY A 8 -14.14 -1.28 13.02
CA GLY A 8 -15.40 -1.99 13.20
C GLY A 8 -16.53 -0.97 13.19
N SER A 9 -17.72 -1.36 12.76
CA SER A 9 -18.97 -0.57 12.89
C SER A 9 -19.38 -0.41 14.37
N PHE A 10 -18.46 0.08 15.19
CA PHE A 10 -18.78 0.59 16.51
C PHE A 10 -19.57 1.87 16.29
N ASP A 11 -20.70 1.94 16.98
CA ASP A 11 -21.27 3.20 17.42
C ASP A 11 -20.12 4.17 17.68
N ARG A 12 -20.15 5.34 17.03
CA ARG A 12 -19.19 6.43 17.23
C ARG A 12 -18.76 6.40 18.68
N LEU A 13 -17.45 6.29 18.93
CA LEU A 13 -16.90 6.60 20.24
C LEU A 13 -17.63 7.86 20.70
N ASP A 14 -18.35 7.75 21.83
CA ASP A 14 -19.14 8.85 22.38
C ASP A 14 -18.33 10.13 22.21
N ASP A 15 -18.94 11.16 21.61
CA ASP A 15 -18.24 12.41 21.28
C ASP A 15 -17.47 12.93 22.51
N HIS A 16 -17.97 12.67 23.74
CA HIS A 16 -17.27 12.97 24.99
C HIS A 16 -15.95 12.20 25.20
N ILE A 17 -15.87 10.94 24.79
CA ILE A 17 -14.65 10.13 24.90
C ILE A 17 -13.63 10.57 23.85
N HIS A 18 -14.06 10.86 22.61
CA HIS A 18 -13.19 11.40 21.57
C HIS A 18 -12.61 12.76 21.99
N ASP A 19 -13.47 13.67 22.45
CA ASP A 19 -13.06 15.00 22.93
C ASP A 19 -12.07 14.90 24.09
N ARG A 20 -12.33 14.00 25.04
CA ARG A 20 -11.42 13.77 26.17
C ARG A 20 -10.07 13.21 25.71
N PHE A 21 -10.07 12.28 24.75
CA PHE A 21 -8.85 11.74 24.18
C PHE A 21 -8.02 12.84 23.51
N CYS A 22 -8.64 13.64 22.63
CA CYS A 22 -7.98 14.73 21.93
C CYS A 22 -7.49 15.83 22.88
N SER A 23 -8.30 16.26 23.84
CA SER A 23 -7.99 17.40 24.71
C SER A 23 -7.04 17.06 25.87
N GLN A 24 -7.16 15.88 26.49
CA GLN A 24 -6.42 15.53 27.71
C GLN A 24 -5.28 14.55 27.44
N ILE A 25 -5.56 13.49 26.70
CA ILE A 25 -4.58 12.41 26.51
C ILE A 25 -3.57 12.84 25.46
N LEU A 26 -4.03 13.25 24.29
CA LEU A 26 -3.18 13.63 23.16
C LEU A 26 -2.23 14.77 23.54
N SER A 27 -2.74 15.78 24.25
CA SER A 27 -1.95 16.93 24.72
C SER A 27 -0.81 16.51 25.66
N SER A 28 -1.03 15.49 26.50
CA SER A 28 0.00 15.01 27.43
C SER A 28 1.10 14.18 26.75
N ILE A 29 0.82 13.54 25.62
CA ILE A 29 1.74 12.62 24.94
C ILE A 29 2.29 13.13 23.60
N HIS A 30 1.82 14.26 23.09
CA HIS A 30 2.10 14.73 21.71
C HIS A 30 3.60 14.81 21.37
N HIS A 31 4.44 15.09 22.37
CA HIS A 31 5.88 15.25 22.18
C HIS A 31 6.58 13.89 21.96
N ASN A 32 5.95 12.78 22.30
CA ASN A 32 6.48 11.44 22.06
C ASN A 32 5.94 10.79 20.77
N ILE A 33 4.96 11.43 20.12
CA ILE A 33 4.32 10.89 18.92
C ILE A 33 5.23 11.14 17.71
N LYS A 34 5.69 10.03 17.11
CA LYS A 34 6.48 10.02 15.86
C LYS A 34 5.66 9.68 14.63
N TRP A 35 4.53 9.01 14.81
CA TRP A 35 3.62 8.60 13.74
C TRP A 35 2.20 8.77 14.22
N LEU A 36 1.35 9.30 13.36
CA LEU A 36 -0.06 9.55 13.66
C LEU A 36 -0.91 8.98 12.53
N ASP A 37 -1.92 8.20 12.88
CA ASP A 37 -2.89 7.64 11.95
C ASP A 37 -4.26 8.20 12.35
N VAL A 38 -4.86 9.03 11.50
CA VAL A 38 -6.05 9.83 11.84
C VAL A 38 -7.11 9.66 10.78
N ALA A 39 -8.35 9.44 11.21
CA ALA A 39 -9.50 9.58 10.34
C ALA A 39 -9.62 11.05 9.88
N CYS A 40 -9.93 11.27 8.61
CA CYS A 40 -10.01 12.61 8.05
C CYS A 40 -10.99 13.53 8.80
N SER A 41 -12.10 12.97 9.28
CA SER A 41 -13.09 13.69 10.10
C SER A 41 -12.52 14.29 11.39
N SER A 42 -11.46 13.69 11.93
CA SER A 42 -10.79 14.14 13.16
C SER A 42 -9.50 14.92 12.87
N MET A 43 -9.11 15.05 11.60
CA MET A 43 -7.83 15.62 11.19
C MET A 43 -7.66 17.07 11.64
N GLU A 44 -8.65 17.93 11.39
CA GLU A 44 -8.56 19.34 11.79
C GLU A 44 -8.41 19.47 13.31
N GLU A 45 -9.20 18.71 14.08
CA GLU A 45 -9.12 18.75 15.54
C GLU A 45 -7.78 18.24 16.07
N VAL A 46 -7.30 17.13 15.52
CA VAL A 46 -6.09 16.46 15.98
C VAL A 46 -4.83 17.22 15.57
N LEU A 47 -4.75 17.68 14.32
CA LEU A 47 -3.55 18.28 13.75
C LEU A 47 -3.46 19.80 13.97
N LEU A 48 -4.58 20.52 14.01
CA LEU A 48 -4.54 21.98 14.18
C LEU A 48 -4.50 22.41 15.64
N ARG A 49 -5.01 21.60 16.57
CA ARG A 49 -5.04 21.98 18.00
C ARG A 49 -3.76 21.63 18.77
N THR A 50 -2.92 20.76 18.23
CA THR A 50 -1.78 20.22 18.96
C THR A 50 -0.50 20.28 18.12
N SER A 51 0.60 20.72 18.73
CA SER A 51 1.92 20.70 18.10
C SER A 51 2.59 19.34 18.31
N TYR A 52 3.06 18.71 17.22
CA TYR A 52 3.77 17.44 17.28
C TYR A 52 5.23 17.63 16.84
N PRO A 53 6.13 18.09 17.73
CA PRO A 53 7.49 18.44 17.36
C PRO A 53 8.26 17.26 16.75
N ASN A 54 7.99 16.04 17.24
CA ASN A 54 8.67 14.81 16.83
C ASN A 54 7.93 13.99 15.78
N LEU A 55 6.80 14.48 15.24
CA LEU A 55 6.05 13.77 14.22
C LEU A 55 6.89 13.61 12.95
N SER A 56 7.01 12.39 12.45
CA SER A 56 7.81 12.04 11.27
C SER A 56 7.01 11.35 10.17
N GLY A 57 5.77 10.95 10.47
CA GLY A 57 4.82 10.40 9.50
C GLY A 57 3.39 10.64 9.93
N LEU A 58 2.49 10.75 8.95
CA LEU A 58 1.06 10.97 9.11
C LEU A 58 0.34 10.09 8.09
N ASP A 59 -0.52 9.21 8.57
CA ASP A 59 -1.50 8.49 7.75
C ASP A 59 -2.88 9.13 7.95
N LEU A 60 -3.58 9.33 6.85
CA LEU A 60 -4.95 9.84 6.83
C LEU A 60 -5.84 8.81 6.14
N HIS A 61 -6.90 8.38 6.80
CA HIS A 61 -7.88 7.46 6.22
C HIS A 61 -9.27 8.09 6.17
N ASN A 62 -10.15 7.59 5.30
CA ASN A 62 -11.51 8.08 5.07
C ASN A 62 -11.56 9.57 4.65
N ILE A 63 -10.67 10.01 3.77
CA ILE A 63 -10.63 11.40 3.31
C ILE A 63 -11.78 11.66 2.33
N GLU A 64 -12.72 12.53 2.72
CA GLU A 64 -13.73 13.06 1.81
C GLU A 64 -13.09 13.89 0.70
N LYS A 65 -13.67 13.85 -0.51
CA LYS A 65 -13.20 14.56 -1.70
C LYS A 65 -12.78 15.99 -1.42
N ASP A 66 -13.69 16.77 -0.84
CA ASP A 66 -13.51 18.21 -0.70
C ASP A 66 -12.41 18.49 0.34
N ILE A 67 -12.25 17.63 1.33
CA ILE A 67 -11.16 17.73 2.31
C ILE A 67 -9.83 17.33 1.68
N ALA A 68 -9.78 16.28 0.85
CA ALA A 68 -8.58 15.91 0.10
C ALA A 68 -8.10 17.08 -0.76
N LEU A 69 -9.01 17.65 -1.57
CA LEU A 69 -8.70 18.81 -2.40
C LEU A 69 -8.19 19.97 -1.55
N ARG A 70 -8.87 20.31 -0.44
CA ARG A 70 -8.38 21.37 0.47
C ARG A 70 -6.97 21.08 1.00
N ILE A 71 -6.68 19.85 1.45
CA ILE A 71 -5.34 19.47 1.93
C ILE A 71 -4.27 19.62 0.85
N PHE A 72 -4.58 19.23 -0.40
CA PHE A 72 -3.62 19.12 -1.49
C PHE A 72 -3.49 20.38 -2.35
N THR A 73 -4.55 21.19 -2.47
CA THR A 73 -4.60 22.33 -3.41
C THR A 73 -4.64 23.68 -2.71
N GLU A 74 -5.09 23.76 -1.47
CA GLU A 74 -5.10 25.01 -0.70
C GLU A 74 -3.87 25.08 0.20
N GLU A 75 -3.34 26.30 0.44
CA GLU A 75 -2.30 26.58 1.46
C GLU A 75 -2.88 26.35 2.87
N THR A 76 -3.26 25.11 3.17
CA THR A 76 -3.73 24.74 4.49
C THR A 76 -2.56 24.82 5.47
N PRO A 77 -2.80 25.16 6.75
CA PRO A 77 -1.76 25.14 7.78
C PRO A 77 -0.99 23.80 7.84
N LEU A 78 -1.63 22.71 7.38
CA LEU A 78 -1.01 21.38 7.26
C LEU A 78 0.16 21.37 6.28
N THR A 79 0.04 22.02 5.12
CA THR A 79 1.15 22.08 4.15
C THR A 79 2.37 22.74 4.77
N HIS A 80 2.19 23.77 5.60
CA HIS A 80 3.28 24.45 6.33
C HIS A 80 3.84 23.61 7.49
N ILE A 81 3.00 22.86 8.21
CA ILE A 81 3.45 21.95 9.29
C ILE A 81 4.29 20.80 8.72
N PHE A 82 3.90 20.31 7.55
CA PHE A 82 4.55 19.17 6.92
C PHE A 82 5.60 19.58 5.89
N GLN A 83 5.75 20.85 5.50
CA GLN A 83 6.62 21.30 4.41
C GLN A 83 8.06 20.77 4.51
N ASP A 84 8.65 20.86 5.70
CA ASP A 84 10.02 20.38 5.98
C ASP A 84 10.10 18.85 6.11
N LYS A 85 8.95 18.21 6.31
CA LYS A 85 8.77 16.78 6.52
C LYS A 85 8.12 16.07 5.33
N ILE A 86 7.81 16.77 4.22
CA ILE A 86 7.18 16.17 3.03
C ILE A 86 8.11 15.14 2.39
N SER A 87 9.43 15.31 2.52
CA SER A 87 10.40 14.29 2.11
C SER A 87 10.22 12.93 2.82
N SER A 88 9.59 12.93 4.00
CA SER A 88 9.21 11.76 4.79
C SER A 88 7.70 11.47 4.78
N LEU A 89 6.89 12.31 4.15
CA LEU A 89 5.45 12.11 4.04
C LEU A 89 5.20 11.03 2.98
N ALA A 90 5.16 9.78 3.42
CA ALA A 90 4.46 8.74 2.68
C ALA A 90 2.97 9.06 2.83
N ILE A 91 2.37 9.66 1.81
CA ILE A 91 0.93 9.90 1.82
C ILE A 91 0.30 8.54 1.57
N GLY A 92 -0.06 7.88 2.68
CA GLY A 92 -0.77 6.62 2.69
C GLY A 92 -2.07 6.74 1.90
N VAL A 93 -2.27 5.73 1.04
CA VAL A 93 -3.54 5.29 0.44
C VAL A 93 -4.73 6.25 0.66
N VAL A 94 -5.00 7.12 -0.32
CA VAL A 94 -6.25 7.88 -0.32
C VAL A 94 -7.37 6.94 -0.76
N ARG A 95 -8.10 6.39 0.22
CA ARG A 95 -9.34 5.64 0.01
C ARG A 95 -10.49 6.63 -0.16
N CYS A 96 -11.08 6.70 -1.35
CA CYS A 96 -12.16 7.64 -1.62
C CYS A 96 -13.37 6.91 -2.20
N GLU A 97 -14.47 6.74 -1.48
CA GLU A 97 -15.57 5.83 -1.88
C GLU A 97 -16.49 6.36 -3.01
N ARG A 98 -16.28 7.60 -3.50
CA ARG A 98 -17.23 8.26 -4.43
C ARG A 98 -16.61 8.98 -5.63
N LEU A 99 -15.28 9.02 -5.73
CA LEU A 99 -14.56 9.92 -6.67
C LEU A 99 -13.90 9.22 -7.87
N ILE A 100 -14.02 7.92 -7.92
CA ILE A 100 -13.04 7.03 -8.54
C ILE A 100 -13.50 6.58 -9.92
N TYR A 101 -14.20 7.46 -10.61
CA TYR A 101 -14.34 7.34 -12.06
C TYR A 101 -13.69 8.53 -12.77
N SER A 102 -13.07 9.47 -12.05
CA SER A 102 -12.54 10.71 -12.64
C SER A 102 -11.10 11.06 -12.27
N LEU A 103 -10.43 10.35 -11.34
CA LEU A 103 -9.10 10.75 -10.89
C LEU A 103 -8.00 9.99 -11.65
N SER A 104 -7.48 10.55 -12.73
CA SER A 104 -6.39 9.90 -13.46
C SER A 104 -5.06 9.97 -12.71
N ASN A 105 -4.09 9.14 -13.11
CA ASN A 105 -2.72 9.28 -12.62
C ASN A 105 -2.14 10.66 -12.99
N GLU A 106 -2.52 11.17 -14.16
CA GLU A 106 -2.14 12.49 -14.65
C GLU A 106 -2.65 13.60 -13.72
N ASP A 107 -3.90 13.51 -13.26
CA ASP A 107 -4.47 14.47 -12.29
C ASP A 107 -3.67 14.45 -10.97
N CYS A 108 -3.29 13.26 -10.50
CA CYS A 108 -2.46 13.11 -9.32
C CYS A 108 -1.08 13.76 -9.52
N GLN A 109 -0.43 13.53 -10.66
CA GLN A 109 0.87 14.13 -10.98
C GLN A 109 0.79 15.64 -11.11
N HIS A 110 -0.26 16.16 -11.76
CA HIS A 110 -0.49 17.60 -11.92
C HIS A 110 -0.60 18.34 -10.58
N SER A 111 -1.15 17.68 -9.56
CA SER A 111 -1.24 18.22 -8.20
C SER A 111 0.13 18.48 -7.56
N PHE A 112 1.21 17.92 -8.11
CA PHE A 112 2.57 18.09 -7.61
C PHE A 112 3.52 18.75 -8.60
N ASN A 113 3.00 19.45 -9.61
CA ASN A 113 3.82 20.15 -10.61
C ASN A 113 4.79 21.18 -10.00
N ASP A 114 4.42 21.79 -8.88
CA ASP A 114 5.24 22.78 -8.16
C ASP A 114 6.20 22.13 -7.14
N PHE A 115 6.16 20.80 -7.01
CA PHE A 115 6.98 20.07 -6.06
C PHE A 115 8.41 19.93 -6.59
N LYS A 116 9.38 20.60 -5.94
CA LYS A 116 10.80 20.67 -6.36
C LYS A 116 11.46 19.31 -6.68
N ASN A 117 10.92 18.22 -6.14
CA ASN A 117 11.26 16.86 -6.54
C ASN A 117 10.16 16.31 -7.45
N ASN A 118 10.25 16.57 -8.76
CA ASN A 118 9.32 16.11 -9.80
C ASN A 118 9.31 14.57 -10.00
N LYS A 119 9.72 13.79 -9.00
CA LYS A 119 9.75 12.33 -9.00
C LYS A 119 8.77 11.83 -7.95
N ILE A 120 7.50 12.11 -8.15
CA ILE A 120 6.45 11.47 -7.38
C ILE A 120 5.97 10.28 -8.19
N ILE A 121 5.88 9.12 -7.55
CA ILE A 121 5.27 7.95 -8.16
C ILE A 121 3.83 7.92 -7.67
N SER A 122 2.88 7.93 -8.61
CA SER A 122 1.47 7.76 -8.29
C SER A 122 0.90 6.55 -9.02
N CYS A 123 -0.06 5.88 -8.39
CA CYS A 123 -0.86 4.83 -8.99
C CYS A 123 -2.29 4.98 -8.51
N VAL A 124 -3.23 5.14 -9.44
CA VAL A 124 -4.65 5.08 -9.13
C VAL A 124 -5.19 3.71 -9.53
N ASP A 125 -5.76 3.05 -8.55
CA ASP A 125 -6.39 1.76 -8.65
C ASP A 125 -7.89 1.90 -8.47
N TYR A 126 -8.62 1.10 -9.24
CA TYR A 126 -10.07 1.08 -9.25
C TYR A 126 -10.51 -0.34 -8.96
N PHE A 127 -11.46 -0.50 -8.05
CA PHE A 127 -12.01 -1.78 -7.64
C PHE A 127 -13.53 -1.75 -7.88
N PRO A 128 -13.99 -2.04 -9.12
CA PRO A 128 -15.39 -1.94 -9.51
C PRO A 128 -16.33 -2.75 -8.60
N ASP A 129 -15.88 -3.95 -8.21
CA ASP A 129 -16.63 -4.88 -7.37
C ASP A 129 -16.95 -4.29 -5.98
N PHE A 130 -16.11 -3.38 -5.49
CA PHE A 130 -16.28 -2.70 -4.21
C PHE A 130 -16.81 -1.28 -4.35
N LYS A 131 -17.04 -0.80 -5.58
CA LYS A 131 -17.25 0.63 -5.89
C LYS A 131 -16.21 1.50 -5.18
N HIS A 132 -14.99 0.97 -5.10
CA HIS A 132 -13.87 1.52 -4.36
C HIS A 132 -12.70 1.74 -5.31
N GLY A 133 -11.69 2.44 -4.83
CA GLY A 133 -10.62 2.96 -5.62
C GLY A 133 -9.73 3.80 -4.73
N GLN A 134 -8.48 3.81 -5.13
CA GLN A 134 -7.36 3.94 -4.24
C GLN A 134 -6.29 4.69 -5.01
N CYS A 135 -5.89 5.84 -4.48
CA CYS A 135 -4.74 6.55 -5.01
C CYS A 135 -3.55 6.32 -4.07
N HIS A 136 -2.49 5.81 -4.66
CA HIS A 136 -1.18 5.68 -4.06
C HIS A 136 -0.31 6.84 -4.52
N ILE A 137 0.29 7.59 -3.59
CA ILE A 137 1.19 8.70 -3.89
C ILE A 137 2.44 8.57 -3.03
N TYR A 138 3.60 8.55 -3.68
CA TYR A 138 4.86 8.27 -3.01
C TYR A 138 5.94 9.28 -3.36
N SER A 139 6.68 9.67 -2.34
CA SER A 139 7.97 10.34 -2.52
C SER A 139 9.00 9.36 -3.10
N TYR A 140 9.89 9.87 -3.95
CA TYR A 140 11.01 9.10 -4.47
C TYR A 140 12.34 9.55 -3.82
N PRO A 141 13.16 8.63 -3.29
CA PRO A 141 12.91 7.19 -3.21
C PRO A 141 11.92 6.85 -2.10
N TYR A 142 11.03 5.88 -2.36
CA TYR A 142 10.11 5.35 -1.36
C TYR A 142 10.86 4.56 -0.30
N ARG A 143 10.77 4.96 0.97
CA ARG A 143 11.57 4.40 2.08
C ARG A 143 10.78 3.54 3.06
N ALA A 144 9.47 3.36 2.86
CA ALA A 144 8.70 2.52 3.75
C ALA A 144 9.10 1.05 3.58
N LYS A 145 8.96 0.28 4.67
CA LYS A 145 9.22 -1.15 4.68
C LYS A 145 8.11 -1.94 3.97
N THR A 146 6.89 -1.44 4.00
CA THR A 146 5.71 -2.13 3.46
C THR A 146 5.23 -1.43 2.20
N TYR A 147 4.63 -2.18 1.27
CA TYR A 147 3.85 -1.65 0.16
C TYR A 147 2.61 -2.52 0.01
N GLU A 148 1.47 -1.97 0.43
CA GLU A 148 0.22 -2.72 0.51
C GLU A 148 -0.70 -2.46 -0.69
N TYR A 149 -1.60 -3.42 -0.94
CA TYR A 149 -2.67 -3.40 -1.95
C TYR A 149 -2.24 -3.05 -3.39
N ILE A 150 -1.11 -3.59 -3.85
CA ILE A 150 -0.67 -3.41 -5.24
C ILE A 150 -1.60 -4.16 -6.19
N THR A 151 -2.14 -3.47 -7.19
CA THR A 151 -2.97 -4.09 -8.22
C THR A 151 -2.25 -4.20 -9.57
N ASN A 152 -2.93 -4.78 -10.55
CA ASN A 152 -2.47 -4.91 -11.93
C ASN A 152 -2.21 -3.58 -12.66
N ASN A 153 -2.59 -2.43 -12.11
CA ASN A 153 -2.26 -1.10 -12.67
C ASN A 153 -0.90 -0.58 -12.21
N PHE A 154 -0.21 -1.32 -11.34
CA PHE A 154 1.10 -0.95 -10.85
C PHE A 154 2.06 -0.61 -12.00
N PRO A 155 2.57 0.63 -12.05
CA PRO A 155 3.40 1.10 -13.16
C PRO A 155 4.81 0.49 -13.14
N GLY A 156 5.20 -0.15 -12.03
CA GLY A 156 6.57 -0.59 -11.80
C GLY A 156 7.40 0.48 -11.07
N GLY A 157 8.72 0.39 -11.21
CA GLY A 157 9.68 1.26 -10.52
C GLY A 157 10.53 0.48 -9.50
N LEU A 158 11.56 1.11 -8.94
CA LEU A 158 12.51 0.44 -8.05
C LEU A 158 12.28 0.83 -6.58
N PHE A 159 11.89 -0.14 -5.76
CA PHE A 159 11.50 0.03 -4.36
C PHE A 159 12.47 -0.71 -3.42
N LYS A 160 13.73 -0.30 -3.41
CA LYS A 160 14.83 -1.00 -2.70
C LYS A 160 14.69 -1.13 -1.18
N TYR A 161 13.81 -0.33 -0.55
CA TYR A 161 13.60 -0.33 0.90
C TYR A 161 12.40 -1.17 1.34
N VAL A 162 11.53 -1.56 0.40
CA VAL A 162 10.37 -2.39 0.68
C VAL A 162 10.83 -3.82 0.95
N ARG A 163 10.21 -4.46 1.94
CA ARG A 163 10.41 -5.84 2.39
C ARG A 163 9.12 -6.63 2.40
N GLU A 164 8.00 -5.96 2.62
CA GLU A 164 6.69 -6.59 2.72
C GLU A 164 5.80 -6.02 1.61
N VAL A 165 5.30 -6.89 0.75
CA VAL A 165 4.43 -6.51 -0.37
C VAL A 165 3.14 -7.28 -0.26
N SER A 166 2.00 -6.60 -0.44
CA SER A 166 0.72 -7.28 -0.63
C SER A 166 0.14 -6.95 -2.00
N LEU A 167 -0.27 -7.98 -2.74
CA LEU A 167 -0.89 -7.89 -4.06
C LEU A 167 -2.39 -8.15 -3.94
N TYR A 168 -3.19 -7.40 -4.69
CA TYR A 168 -4.63 -7.57 -4.77
C TYR A 168 -5.10 -7.55 -6.23
N ASP A 169 -5.82 -8.58 -6.64
CA ASP A 169 -6.25 -8.73 -8.03
C ASP A 169 -7.54 -7.95 -8.34
N ASP A 170 -7.39 -6.82 -9.02
CA ASP A 170 -8.55 -6.20 -9.69
C ASP A 170 -8.90 -6.96 -10.98
N ARG A 171 -7.87 -7.44 -11.68
CA ARG A 171 -7.96 -8.36 -12.82
C ARG A 171 -6.97 -9.51 -12.65
N LEU A 172 -7.10 -10.52 -13.48
CA LEU A 172 -6.28 -11.74 -13.44
C LEU A 172 -4.79 -11.38 -13.39
N PHE A 173 -4.06 -11.91 -12.40
CA PHE A 173 -2.61 -11.77 -12.38
C PHE A 173 -1.99 -12.68 -13.44
N GLU A 174 -1.40 -12.08 -14.46
CA GLU A 174 -0.65 -12.77 -15.50
C GLU A 174 0.85 -12.83 -15.16
N HIS A 175 1.60 -13.69 -15.85
CA HIS A 175 3.03 -13.90 -15.57
C HIS A 175 3.85 -12.60 -15.56
N ASP A 176 3.65 -11.73 -16.56
CA ASP A 176 4.38 -10.46 -16.69
C ASP A 176 4.17 -9.52 -15.50
N PHE A 177 3.02 -9.62 -14.83
CA PHE A 177 2.78 -8.85 -13.62
C PHE A 177 3.71 -9.31 -12.50
N PHE A 178 3.85 -10.61 -12.28
CA PHE A 178 4.76 -11.14 -11.27
C PHE A 178 6.23 -10.86 -11.58
N VAL A 179 6.62 -10.86 -12.86
CA VAL A 179 7.96 -10.42 -13.31
C VAL A 179 8.19 -8.97 -12.91
N LYS A 180 7.22 -8.09 -13.22
CA LYS A 180 7.27 -6.67 -12.82
C LYS A 180 7.39 -6.52 -11.30
N ILE A 181 6.65 -7.30 -10.51
CA ILE A 181 6.76 -7.30 -9.05
C ILE A 181 8.18 -7.73 -8.61
N ALA A 182 8.74 -8.79 -9.17
CA ALA A 182 10.09 -9.26 -8.82
C ALA A 182 11.16 -8.20 -9.10
N GLU A 183 11.07 -7.52 -10.26
CA GLU A 183 11.99 -6.45 -10.65
C GLU A 183 11.84 -5.20 -9.77
N SER A 184 10.60 -4.87 -9.40
CA SER A 184 10.31 -3.69 -8.60
C SER A 184 10.73 -3.82 -7.14
N PHE A 185 10.71 -5.04 -6.59
CA PHE A 185 10.95 -5.30 -5.18
C PHE A 185 12.10 -6.31 -4.98
N PRO A 186 13.34 -5.95 -5.36
CA PRO A 186 14.46 -6.90 -5.41
C PRO A 186 14.89 -7.47 -4.05
N PHE A 187 14.45 -6.84 -2.94
CA PHE A 187 14.76 -7.25 -1.57
C PHE A 187 13.51 -7.66 -0.78
N MET A 188 12.43 -8.02 -1.46
CA MET A 188 11.20 -8.45 -0.82
C MET A 188 11.42 -9.73 -0.01
N GLU A 189 11.04 -9.68 1.27
CA GLU A 189 11.14 -10.77 2.25
C GLU A 189 9.79 -11.45 2.47
N GLN A 190 8.69 -10.72 2.31
CA GLN A 190 7.32 -11.20 2.45
C GLN A 190 6.45 -10.77 1.26
N LEU A 191 5.73 -11.74 0.71
CA LEU A 191 4.75 -11.53 -0.36
C LEU A 191 3.42 -12.10 0.08
N THR A 192 2.42 -11.22 0.22
CA THR A 192 1.04 -11.59 0.47
C THR A 192 0.24 -11.42 -0.82
N ILE A 193 -0.53 -12.41 -1.23
CA ILE A 193 -1.32 -12.35 -2.46
C ILE A 193 -2.77 -12.66 -2.16
N TYR A 194 -3.64 -11.70 -2.43
CA TYR A 194 -5.07 -11.89 -2.50
C TYR A 194 -5.42 -12.10 -3.97
N ASN A 195 -5.79 -13.33 -4.34
CA ASN A 195 -6.09 -13.68 -5.74
C ASN A 195 -7.49 -14.29 -5.87
N ARG A 196 -8.50 -13.45 -6.07
CA ARG A 196 -9.91 -13.83 -6.16
C ARG A 196 -10.31 -14.34 -7.54
N LYS A 197 -9.57 -14.02 -8.59
CA LYS A 197 -9.91 -14.30 -9.98
C LYS A 197 -8.90 -15.30 -10.58
N PRO A 198 -9.35 -16.40 -11.22
CA PRO A 198 -8.47 -17.45 -11.73
C PRO A 198 -7.70 -17.00 -12.97
N GLN A 199 -6.50 -17.52 -13.21
CA GLN A 199 -5.71 -17.13 -14.39
C GLN A 199 -6.38 -17.66 -15.67
N THR A 200 -6.42 -16.82 -16.71
CA THR A 200 -6.90 -17.26 -18.03
C THR A 200 -5.88 -18.12 -18.76
N ASN A 201 -4.60 -17.76 -18.65
CA ASN A 201 -3.53 -18.44 -19.36
C ASN A 201 -2.77 -19.37 -18.42
N LYS A 202 -3.21 -20.63 -18.36
CA LYS A 202 -2.56 -21.69 -17.59
C LYS A 202 -1.37 -22.26 -18.36
N PHE A 203 -0.33 -21.46 -18.54
CA PHE A 203 0.84 -21.82 -19.35
C PHE A 203 1.59 -23.09 -18.86
N TYR A 204 1.35 -23.52 -17.62
CA TYR A 204 1.95 -24.73 -17.04
C TYR A 204 1.26 -26.03 -17.45
N GLU A 205 0.03 -25.99 -17.97
CA GLU A 205 -0.77 -27.21 -18.25
C GLU A 205 -0.71 -27.67 -19.72
N GLN A 206 -0.18 -26.84 -20.63
CA GLN A 206 -0.04 -27.20 -22.04
C GLN A 206 1.43 -27.27 -22.42
N SER A 207 2.07 -28.41 -22.15
CA SER A 207 3.39 -28.74 -22.71
C SER A 207 3.24 -29.17 -24.17
N ASN A 208 2.85 -28.25 -25.06
CA ASN A 208 3.07 -28.45 -26.48
C ASN A 208 4.46 -27.93 -26.83
N TYR A 209 5.18 -28.70 -27.65
CA TYR A 209 6.62 -28.60 -27.94
C TYR A 209 7.15 -27.22 -28.38
N ASP A 210 6.26 -26.27 -28.71
CA ASP A 210 6.60 -24.92 -29.18
C ASP A 210 6.37 -23.81 -28.14
N ASN A 211 5.91 -24.14 -26.93
CA ASN A 211 5.72 -23.14 -25.88
C ASN A 211 7.09 -22.71 -25.34
N GLN A 212 7.52 -21.50 -25.75
CA GLN A 212 8.58 -20.75 -25.10
C GLN A 212 8.31 -20.77 -23.59
N HIS A 213 9.06 -21.60 -22.86
CA HIS A 213 8.93 -21.70 -21.42
C HIS A 213 9.23 -20.33 -20.83
N LEU A 214 8.19 -19.67 -20.30
CA LEU A 214 8.38 -18.46 -19.52
C LEU A 214 9.37 -18.78 -18.40
N SER A 215 10.36 -17.91 -18.24
CA SER A 215 11.42 -18.15 -17.26
C SER A 215 10.81 -18.19 -15.86
N PRO A 216 11.21 -19.14 -14.99
CA PRO A 216 10.75 -19.15 -13.61
C PRO A 216 11.03 -17.80 -12.94
N ILE A 217 10.02 -17.23 -12.30
CA ILE A 217 10.16 -15.96 -11.58
C ILE A 217 10.92 -16.23 -10.29
N GLN A 218 11.98 -15.46 -10.06
CA GLN A 218 12.84 -15.63 -8.89
C GLN A 218 12.67 -14.44 -7.93
N TYR A 219 12.28 -14.75 -6.69
CA TYR A 219 12.26 -13.78 -5.60
C TYR A 219 13.39 -14.09 -4.61
N SER A 220 14.59 -13.58 -4.90
CA SER A 220 15.84 -14.00 -4.23
C SER A 220 15.84 -13.91 -2.70
N TYR A 221 15.05 -13.01 -2.12
CA TYR A 221 14.99 -12.77 -0.68
C TYR A 221 13.67 -13.20 -0.03
N LEU A 222 12.75 -13.78 -0.79
CA LEU A 222 11.41 -14.11 -0.30
C LEU A 222 11.47 -15.27 0.68
N SER A 223 11.12 -14.99 1.93
CA SER A 223 11.13 -15.93 3.05
C SER A 223 9.74 -16.29 3.56
N VAL A 224 8.74 -15.43 3.27
CA VAL A 224 7.34 -15.62 3.64
C VAL A 224 6.47 -15.42 2.40
N LEU A 225 5.65 -16.41 2.08
CA LEU A 225 4.63 -16.34 1.04
C LEU A 225 3.27 -16.66 1.67
N GLU A 226 2.35 -15.72 1.57
CA GLU A 226 0.97 -15.87 2.04
C GLU A 226 0.03 -15.78 0.85
N LEU A 227 -0.81 -16.80 0.66
CA LEU A 227 -1.78 -16.87 -0.41
C LEU A 227 -3.18 -16.88 0.21
N PHE A 228 -3.99 -15.90 -0.15
CA PHE A 228 -5.36 -15.74 0.31
C PHE A 228 -6.32 -15.88 -0.86
N SER A 229 -7.30 -16.78 -0.71
CA SER A 229 -8.30 -17.09 -1.73
C SER A 229 -7.70 -17.55 -3.07
N ALA A 230 -6.43 -17.97 -3.08
CA ALA A 230 -5.71 -18.26 -4.31
C ALA A 230 -6.24 -19.53 -4.99
N HIS A 231 -6.48 -19.41 -6.29
CA HIS A 231 -6.78 -20.53 -7.17
C HIS A 231 -5.56 -21.47 -7.32
N ASP A 232 -5.83 -22.76 -7.55
CA ASP A 232 -4.81 -23.82 -7.63
C ASP A 232 -3.72 -23.56 -8.68
N ASP A 233 -4.07 -22.87 -9.76
CA ASP A 233 -3.17 -22.50 -10.84
C ASP A 233 -2.08 -21.53 -10.38
N LEU A 234 -2.46 -20.50 -9.62
CA LEU A 234 -1.53 -19.56 -9.03
C LEU A 234 -0.60 -20.25 -8.02
N CYS A 235 -1.16 -21.12 -7.17
CA CYS A 235 -0.39 -21.89 -6.21
C CYS A 235 0.71 -22.69 -6.91
N ARG A 236 0.41 -23.34 -8.05
CA ARG A 236 1.41 -24.08 -8.84
C ARG A 236 2.45 -23.16 -9.46
N ALA A 237 2.02 -22.05 -10.07
CA ALA A 237 2.90 -21.09 -10.72
C ALA A 237 3.97 -20.54 -9.75
N ILE A 238 3.56 -20.18 -8.54
CA ILE A 238 4.47 -19.60 -7.54
C ILE A 238 5.29 -20.69 -6.85
N SER A 239 4.72 -21.88 -6.59
CA SER A 239 5.44 -22.99 -5.94
C SER A 239 6.65 -23.46 -6.75
N ILE A 240 6.58 -23.46 -8.08
CA ILE A 240 7.72 -23.79 -8.94
C ILE A 240 8.86 -22.78 -8.77
N GLY A 241 8.54 -21.49 -8.61
CA GLY A 241 9.54 -20.46 -8.28
C GLY A 241 10.13 -20.63 -6.87
N TYR A 242 9.27 -20.98 -5.90
CA TYR A 242 9.62 -21.06 -4.48
C TYR A 242 10.49 -22.27 -4.11
N GLN A 243 10.21 -23.45 -4.68
CA GLN A 243 11.01 -24.66 -4.42
C GLN A 243 12.48 -24.52 -4.86
N ASN A 244 12.75 -23.71 -5.88
CA ASN A 244 14.11 -23.43 -6.33
C ASN A 244 14.94 -22.59 -5.33
N ILE A 245 14.28 -21.86 -4.44
CA ILE A 245 14.94 -21.06 -3.38
C ILE A 245 15.35 -21.96 -2.21
N PHE A 246 14.45 -22.86 -1.78
CA PHE A 246 14.72 -23.79 -0.68
C PHE A 246 15.82 -24.81 -1.01
N ASN A 247 15.84 -25.31 -2.25
CA ASN A 247 16.86 -26.28 -2.67
C ASN A 247 18.27 -25.66 -2.77
N LYS A 248 18.41 -24.34 -2.91
CA LYS A 248 19.71 -23.66 -2.95
C LYS A 248 20.30 -23.37 -1.57
N ASN A 249 19.46 -23.24 -0.53
CA ASN A 249 19.90 -22.74 0.78
C ASN A 249 20.12 -23.82 1.85
N GLY A 250 19.87 -25.10 1.56
CA GLY A 250 20.35 -26.24 2.34
C GLY A 250 19.94 -26.30 3.83
N GLN A 251 19.03 -25.45 4.29
CA GLN A 251 18.53 -25.46 5.66
C GLN A 251 17.03 -25.81 5.71
N PRO A 252 16.63 -26.81 6.51
CA PRO A 252 15.24 -27.05 6.82
C PRO A 252 14.79 -26.02 7.85
N SER A 253 14.12 -24.95 7.42
CA SER A 253 13.31 -24.11 8.31
C SER A 253 11.84 -24.51 8.18
N SER A 254 11.15 -24.54 9.32
CA SER A 254 9.72 -24.84 9.43
C SER A 254 8.89 -23.75 8.74
N SER A 255 8.57 -23.93 7.47
CA SER A 255 7.57 -23.12 6.79
C SER A 255 6.18 -23.70 7.05
N SER A 256 5.32 -22.90 7.68
CA SER A 256 3.89 -23.18 7.73
C SER A 256 3.26 -22.75 6.40
N PHE A 257 3.05 -23.70 5.50
CA PHE A 257 2.16 -23.54 4.36
C PHE A 257 0.72 -23.53 4.89
N ASN A 258 0.18 -22.35 5.19
CA ASN A 258 -1.25 -22.20 5.50
C ASN A 258 -1.98 -21.86 4.20
N VAL A 259 -2.67 -22.84 3.64
CA VAL A 259 -3.70 -22.61 2.62
C VAL A 259 -5.00 -22.36 3.38
N GLY A 260 -5.43 -21.10 3.44
CA GLY A 260 -6.67 -20.66 4.07
C GLY A 260 -7.74 -20.30 3.06
#